data_AF-A0A7X9BS90-F1
#
_entry.id   AF-A0A7X9BS90-F1
#
_cell.length_a   1.000
_cell.length_b   1.000
_cell.length_c   1.000
_cell.angle_alpha   90.00
_cell.angle_beta   90.00
_cell.angle_gamma   90.00
#
_symmetry.space_group_name_H-M   'P 1'
#
loop_
_entity.id
_entity.type
_entity.pdbx_description
1 polymer ?
#
loop_
_entity_poly.entity_id
_entity_poly.type
_entity_poly.pdbx_seq_one_letter_code
_entity_poly.pdbx_strand_id
1 'polypeptide(L)' 'MDNDIKNTSFAYSVNMLKLLLKTKLLTEEEYKEIVKISAEYYGSENIYV' A
#
# COMPACT_ATOMS: atom_id res chain seq x y z
N MET A 1 -2.00 2.42 -19.45
CA MET A 1 -0.63 2.92 -19.24
C MET A 1 -0.50 3.65 -17.91
N ASP A 2 -1.17 4.80 -17.70
CA ASP A 2 -1.06 5.53 -16.42
C ASP A 2 -1.61 4.76 -15.21
N ASN A 3 -2.70 4.02 -15.39
CA ASN A 3 -3.26 3.18 -14.32
C ASN A 3 -2.32 2.00 -13.98
N ASP A 4 -1.63 1.41 -14.96
CA ASP A 4 -0.70 0.31 -14.73
C ASP A 4 0.51 0.78 -13.90
N ILE A 5 0.99 2.00 -14.16
CA ILE A 5 2.06 2.65 -13.40
C ILE A 5 1.62 2.93 -11.96
N LYS A 6 0.42 3.48 -11.76
CA LYS A 6 -0.15 3.74 -10.43
C LYS A 6 -0.34 2.45 -9.62
N ASN A 7 -0.90 1.43 -10.24
CA ASN A 7 -1.13 0.12 -9.63
C ASN A 7 0.21 -0.54 -9.23
N THR A 8 1.21 -0.47 -10.09
CA THR A 8 2.56 -0.99 -9.81
C THR A 8 3.21 -0.23 -8.65
N SER A 9 3.06 1.10 -8.63
CA SER A 9 3.59 1.96 -7.57
C SER A 9 2.93 1.66 -6.22
N PHE A 10 1.61 1.45 -6.22
CA PHE A 10 0.86 1.04 -5.03
C PHE A 10 1.25 -0.34 -4.53
N ALA A 11 1.38 -1.34 -5.41
CA ALA A 11 1.82 -2.67 -5.02
C ALA A 11 3.22 -2.66 -4.41
N TYR A 12 4.13 -1.84 -4.96
CA TYR A 12 5.46 -1.65 -4.40
C TYR A 12 5.43 -1.02 -3.00
N SER A 13 4.63 0.03 -2.79
CA SER A 13 4.50 0.67 -1.48
C SER A 13 3.92 -0.29 -0.43
N VAL A 14 2.89 -1.06 -0.78
CA VAL A 14 2.30 -2.09 0.10
C VAL A 14 3.34 -3.14 0.51
N ASN A 15 4.19 -3.59 -0.41
CA ASN A 15 5.24 -4.56 -0.10
C ASN A 15 6.28 -4.00 0.88
N MET A 16 6.67 -2.74 0.74
CA MET A 16 7.53 -2.09 1.73
C MET A 16 6.85 -1.98 3.09
N LEU A 17 5.58 -1.60 3.14
CA LEU A 17 4.81 -1.52 4.39
C LEU A 17 4.69 -2.89 5.07
N LYS A 18 4.52 -3.97 4.30
CA LYS A 18 4.55 -5.36 4.82
C LYS A 18 5.90 -5.70 5.45
N LEU A 19 7.02 -5.21 4.91
CA LEU A 19 8.34 -5.40 5.51
C LEU A 19 8.46 -4.66 6.85
N LEU A 20 8.03 -3.39 6.89
CA LEU A 20 8.06 -2.57 8.10
C LEU A 20 7.19 -3.17 9.23
N LEU A 21 6.02 -3.71 8.88
CA LEU A 21 5.16 -4.44 9.80
C LEU A 21 5.86 -5.69 10.36
N LYS A 22 6.51 -6.49 9.50
CA LYS A 22 7.27 -7.68 9.93
C LYS A 22 8.42 -7.34 10.87
N THR A 23 9.07 -6.19 10.67
CA THR A 23 10.13 -5.70 11.55
C THR A 23 9.61 -4.97 12.79
N LYS A 24 8.29 -4.93 13.02
CA LYS A 24 7.63 -4.24 14.14
C LYS A 24 7.92 -2.74 14.22
N LEU A 25 8.23 -2.13 13.07
CA LEU A 25 8.35 -0.67 12.94
C LEU A 25 7.00 0.00 12.72
N LEU A 26 5.98 -0.79 12.34
CA LEU A 26 4.58 -0.41 12.28
C LEU A 26 3.75 -1.42 13.07
N THR A 27 2.67 -0.95 13.66
CA THR A 27 1.57 -1.78 14.15
C THR A 27 0.65 -2.18 13.00
N GLU A 28 -0.22 -3.18 13.22
CA GLU A 28 -1.22 -3.56 12.22
C GLU A 28 -2.21 -2.43 11.91
N GLU A 29 -2.53 -1.60 12.90
CA GLU A 29 -3.45 -0.47 12.76
C GLU A 29 -2.85 0.60 11.86
N GLU A 30 -1.61 1.02 12.14
CA GLU A 30 -0.87 1.98 11.31
C GLU A 30 -0.68 1.44 9.88
N TYR A 31 -0.36 0.15 9.73
CA TYR A 31 -0.27 -0.48 8.42
C TYR A 31 -1.59 -0.36 7.63
N LYS A 32 -2.73 -0.70 8.25
CA LYS A 32 -4.05 -0.66 7.59
C LYS A 32 -4.43 0.75 7.18
N GLU A 33 -4.17 1.74 8.04
CA GLU A 33 -4.49 3.13 7.76
C GLU A 33 -3.62 3.71 6.62
N ILE A 34 -2.32 3.42 6.62
CA ILE A 34 -1.41 3.86 5.55
C ILE A 34 -1.77 3.19 4.21
N VAL A 35 -2.10 1.89 4.22
CA VAL A 35 -2.53 1.19 3.00
C VAL A 35 -3.81 1.79 2.43
N LYS A 36 -4.79 2.12 3.28
CA LYS A 36 -6.02 2.77 2.86
C LYS A 36 -5.75 4.13 2.20
N ILE A 37 -5.00 5.01 2.86
CA ILE A 37 -4.64 6.33 2.31
C ILE A 37 -3.86 6.19 1.00
N SER A 38 -2.96 5.21 0.93
CA SER A 38 -2.19 4.93 -0.30
C SER A 38 -3.09 4.46 -1.44
N ALA A 39 -4.08 3.62 -1.16
CA ALA A 39 -5.03 3.13 -2.17
C ALA A 39 -5.85 4.28 -2.77
N GLU A 40 -6.33 5.19 -1.92
CA GLU A 40 -7.04 6.42 -2.33
C GLU A 40 -6.13 7.32 -3.18
N TYR A 41 -4.88 7.56 -2.75
CA TYR A 41 -3.92 8.41 -3.47
C TYR A 41 -3.58 7.89 -4.88
N TYR A 42 -3.37 6.58 -5.02
CA TYR A 42 -3.06 5.96 -6.31
C TYR A 42 -4.31 5.61 -7.13
N GLY A 43 -5.52 5.82 -6.62
CA GLY A 43 -6.78 5.41 -7.26
C GLY A 43 -6.87 3.89 -7.45
N SER A 44 -6.24 3.14 -6.54
CA SER A 44 -6.08 1.68 -6.57
C SER A 44 -7.05 0.96 -5.63
N GLU A 45 -8.17 1.59 -5.29
CA GLU A 45 -9.17 1.12 -4.32
C GLU A 45 -9.77 -0.26 -4.66
N ASN A 46 -9.70 -0.68 -5.93
CA ASN A 46 -10.19 -1.98 -6.42
C ASN A 46 -9.11 -3.06 -6.55
N ILE A 47 -7.86 -2.80 -6.14
CA ILE A 47 -6.79 -3.79 -6.19
C ILE A 47 -6.78 -4.56 -4.87
N TYR A 48 -7.18 -5.83 -4.92
CA TYR A 48 -6.97 -6.77 -3.81
C TYR A 48 -5.48 -7.15 -3.74
N VAL A 49 -4.75 -6.66 -2.73
CA VAL A 49 -3.30 -6.90 -2.50
C VAL A 49 -3.03 -7.69 -1.21
#